data_AF-A0A5B0G684-F1
#
_entry.id   AF-A0A5B0G684-F1
#
_cell.length_a   1.000
_cell.length_b   1.000
_cell.length_c   1.000
_cell.angle_alpha   90.00
_cell.angle_beta   90.00
_cell.angle_gamma   90.00
#
_symmetry.space_group_name_H-M   'P 1'
#
loop_
_entity.id
_entity.type
_entity.pdbx_description
1 polymer ?
#
loop_
_entity_poly.entity_id
_entity_poly.type
_entity_poly.pdbx_seq_one_letter_code
_entity_poly.pdbx_strand_id
1 'polypeptide(L)'
;MHDQALNPTPSAYAYPLLIKHLLQTPLGQAPDQEIVYRGQKRLTYRTLGERIARLASGLSGLGAQHGSTVAVMDWDSHRYLECYFAIPMMGAVLQTVNVRLSPSEIAY
;
A
#
# COMPACT_ATOMS: atom_id res chain seq x y z
N MET A 1 -5.87 29.55 -11.78
CA MET A 1 -6.98 28.62 -11.45
C MET A 1 -7.29 28.86 -9.98
N HIS A 2 -8.46 29.44 -9.68
CA HIS A 2 -8.79 29.87 -8.32
C HIS A 2 -8.97 28.64 -7.42
N ASP A 3 -8.01 28.42 -6.52
CA ASP A 3 -8.10 27.46 -5.43
C ASP A 3 -8.90 28.11 -4.29
N GLN A 4 -10.23 28.15 -4.42
CA GLN A 4 -11.08 28.47 -3.27
C GLN A 4 -11.18 27.22 -2.41
N ALA A 5 -10.27 27.11 -1.44
CA ALA A 5 -10.35 26.08 -0.41
C ALA A 5 -11.69 26.20 0.30
N LEU A 6 -12.54 25.19 0.12
CA LEU A 6 -13.84 25.08 0.80
C LEU A 6 -13.58 24.94 2.31
N ASN A 7 -14.30 25.72 3.12
CA ASN A 7 -14.22 25.58 4.58
C ASN A 7 -14.84 24.23 5.00
N PRO A 8 -14.15 23.41 5.83
CA PRO A 8 -14.72 22.18 6.36
C PRO A 8 -15.97 22.47 7.21
N THR A 9 -16.95 21.57 7.19
CA THR A 9 -18.08 21.66 8.12
C THR A 9 -17.61 21.43 9.56
N PRO A 10 -18.29 21.96 10.59
CA PRO A 10 -17.91 21.72 11.99
C PRO A 10 -17.88 20.23 12.40
N SER A 11 -18.61 19.38 11.67
CA SER A 11 -18.64 17.93 11.87
C SER A 11 -17.56 17.18 11.07
N ALA A 12 -16.75 17.87 10.28
CA ALA A 12 -15.73 17.24 9.45
C ALA A 12 -14.66 16.60 10.34
N TYR A 13 -14.41 15.31 10.12
CA TYR A 13 -13.37 14.60 10.83
C TYR A 13 -12.00 14.99 10.23
N ALA A 14 -11.18 15.69 11.02
CA ALA A 14 -9.91 16.25 10.57
C ALA A 14 -8.80 15.19 10.36
N TYR A 15 -9.02 13.96 10.82
CA TYR A 15 -8.03 12.91 10.72
C TYR A 15 -7.88 12.46 9.26
N PRO A 16 -6.68 12.54 8.66
CA PRO A 16 -6.49 12.15 7.26
C PRO A 16 -6.78 10.65 7.07
N LEU A 17 -7.54 10.25 6.06
CA LEU A 17 -7.84 8.84 5.80
C LEU A 17 -6.79 8.18 4.91
N LEU A 18 -5.52 8.31 5.31
CA LEU A 18 -4.39 7.71 4.61
C LEU A 18 -4.32 6.21 4.86
N ILE A 19 -3.88 5.46 3.85
CA ILE A 19 -3.74 4.00 3.94
C ILE A 19 -2.84 3.55 5.10
N LYS A 20 -1.81 4.35 5.45
CA LYS A 20 -0.93 4.07 6.60
C LYS A 20 -1.70 3.99 7.93
N HIS A 21 -2.79 4.73 8.06
CA HIS A 21 -3.59 4.75 9.28
C HIS A 21 -4.42 3.47 9.44
N LEU A 22 -4.76 2.79 8.33
CA LEU A 22 -5.43 1.50 8.39
C LEU A 22 -4.56 0.42 9.05
N LEU A 23 -3.22 0.53 8.98
CA LEU A 23 -2.30 -0.40 9.63
C LEU A 23 -1.99 -0.06 11.09
N GLN A 24 -2.15 1.20 11.51
CA GLN A 24 -1.79 1.61 12.87
C GLN A 24 -2.62 0.88 13.93
N THR A 25 -3.94 0.81 13.73
CA THR A 25 -4.86 0.15 14.67
C THR A 25 -4.54 -1.33 14.84
N PRO A 26 -4.48 -2.18 13.79
CA PRO A 26 -4.18 -3.59 13.98
C PRO A 26 -2.77 -3.83 14.53
N LEU A 27 -1.77 -3.01 14.17
CA LEU A 27 -0.43 -3.11 14.75
C LEU A 27 -0.37 -2.76 16.24
N GLY A 28 -1.22 -1.84 16.71
CA GLY A 28 -1.26 -1.43 18.12
C GLY A 28 -2.16 -2.31 19.00
N GLN A 29 -3.29 -2.78 18.45
CA GLN A 29 -4.34 -3.43 19.25
C GLN A 29 -4.34 -4.96 19.13
N ALA A 30 -3.99 -5.49 17.95
CA ALA A 30 -4.03 -6.92 17.68
C ALA A 30 -2.85 -7.36 16.78
N PRO A 31 -1.60 -7.05 17.17
CA PRO A 31 -0.43 -7.28 16.32
C PRO A 31 -0.25 -8.75 15.93
N ASP A 32 -0.69 -9.68 16.79
CA ASP A 32 -0.52 -11.11 16.60
C ASP A 32 -1.76 -11.77 15.95
N GLN A 33 -2.78 -10.98 15.58
CA GLN A 33 -3.92 -11.46 14.79
C GLN A 33 -3.43 -11.94 13.41
N GLU A 34 -3.90 -13.13 13.02
CA GLU A 34 -3.49 -13.75 11.77
C GLU A 34 -4.23 -13.21 10.54
N ILE A 35 -3.48 -13.07 9.46
CA ILE A 35 -3.91 -12.87 8.09
C ILE A 35 -3.66 -14.19 7.36
N VAL A 36 -4.71 -14.78 6.80
CA VAL A 36 -4.68 -16.09 6.15
C VAL A 36 -4.84 -15.94 4.64
N TYR A 37 -3.84 -16.37 3.88
CA TYR A 37 -3.87 -16.37 2.42
C TYR A 37 -4.08 -17.79 1.89
N ARG A 38 -5.27 -18.05 1.32
CA ARG A 38 -5.67 -19.32 0.67
C ARG A 38 -5.42 -20.59 1.49
N GLY A 39 -5.31 -20.49 2.81
CA GLY A 39 -4.89 -21.59 3.69
C GLY A 39 -3.43 -22.05 3.50
N GLN A 40 -2.68 -21.44 2.58
CA GLN A 40 -1.30 -21.81 2.22
C GLN A 40 -0.28 -21.00 3.01
N LYS A 41 -0.65 -19.78 3.42
CA LYS A 41 0.23 -18.91 4.19
C LYS A 41 -0.55 -18.20 5.28
N ARG A 42 0.06 -18.13 6.45
CA ARG A 42 -0.40 -17.35 7.61
C ARG A 42 0.70 -16.38 8.00
N LEU A 43 0.31 -15.16 8.32
CA LEU A 43 1.21 -14.11 8.81
C LEU A 43 0.45 -13.24 9.79
N THR A 44 1.11 -12.72 10.81
CA THR A 44 0.48 -11.77 11.74
C THR A 44 0.58 -10.35 11.19
N TYR A 45 -0.22 -9.42 11.72
CA TYR A 45 -0.06 -7.99 11.39
C TYR A 45 1.35 -7.48 11.73
N ARG A 46 1.95 -7.96 12.81
CA ARG A 46 3.36 -7.67 13.17
C ARG A 46 4.30 -8.05 12.03
N THR A 47 4.21 -9.29 11.55
CA THR A 47 5.02 -9.77 10.42
C THR A 47 4.72 -9.01 9.13
N LEU A 48 3.46 -8.65 8.87
CA LEU A 48 3.10 -7.81 7.72
C LEU A 48 3.81 -6.45 7.80
N GLY A 49 3.77 -5.78 8.96
CA GLY A 49 4.41 -4.48 9.17
C GLY A 49 5.91 -4.52 8.91
N GLU A 50 6.61 -5.54 9.42
CA GLU A 50 8.04 -5.75 9.14
C GLU A 50 8.32 -5.96 7.64
N ARG A 51 7.47 -6.75 6.96
CA ARG A 51 7.62 -7.03 5.53
C ARG A 51 7.40 -5.79 4.67
N ILE A 52 6.40 -4.98 5.02
CA ILE A 52 6.13 -3.68 4.39
C ILE A 52 7.34 -2.75 4.52
N ALA A 53 7.91 -2.64 5.72
CA ALA A 53 9.09 -1.80 5.95
C ALA A 53 10.30 -2.27 5.14
N ARG A 54 10.55 -3.59 5.09
CA ARG A 54 11.63 -4.17 4.27
C ARG A 54 11.41 -3.94 2.78
N LEU A 55 10.17 -4.09 2.29
CA LEU A 55 9.84 -3.84 0.89
C LEU A 55 10.05 -2.37 0.53
N ALA A 56 9.55 -1.43 1.35
CA ALA A 56 9.75 0.00 1.14
C ALA A 56 11.24 0.37 1.13
N SER A 57 12.03 -0.17 2.06
CA SER A 57 13.49 0.04 2.08
C SER A 57 14.18 -0.53 0.83
N GLY A 58 13.76 -1.71 0.37
CA GLY A 58 14.31 -2.31 -0.85
C GLY A 58 13.99 -1.50 -2.09
N LEU A 59 12.73 -1.06 -2.24
CA LEU A 59 12.31 -0.19 -3.34
C LEU A 59 13.03 1.16 -3.31
N SER A 60 13.23 1.75 -2.13
CA SER A 60 14.02 2.97 -1.98
C SER A 60 15.47 2.77 -2.41
N GLY A 61 16.08 1.63 -2.08
CA GLY A 61 17.41 1.24 -2.56
C GLY A 61 17.50 1.06 -4.08
N LEU A 62 16.38 0.76 -4.75
CA LEU A 62 16.26 0.70 -6.21
C LEU A 62 15.92 2.06 -6.86
N GLY A 63 15.83 3.14 -6.06
CA GLY A 63 15.59 4.50 -6.55
C GLY A 63 14.13 4.96 -6.52
N ALA A 64 13.20 4.15 -5.99
CA ALA A 64 11.84 4.62 -5.76
C ALA A 64 11.80 5.68 -4.64
N GLN A 65 11.10 6.78 -4.90
CA GLN A 65 10.99 7.91 -3.99
C GLN A 65 9.56 8.46 -3.97
N HIS A 66 9.32 9.47 -3.15
CA HIS A 66 8.04 10.18 -3.14
C HIS A 66 7.70 10.68 -4.56
N GLY A 67 6.47 10.44 -5.02
CA GLY A 67 6.01 10.77 -6.37
C GLY A 67 6.44 9.79 -7.46
N SER A 68 7.30 8.80 -7.19
CA SER A 68 7.59 7.74 -8.15
C SER A 68 6.36 6.89 -8.42
N THR A 69 6.22 6.39 -9.66
CA THR A 69 5.24 5.35 -9.99
C THR A 69 5.92 3.98 -9.98
N VAL A 70 5.40 3.05 -9.18
CA VAL A 70 5.89 1.67 -9.10
C VAL A 70 4.81 0.75 -9.65
N ALA A 71 5.11 0.14 -10.79
CA ALA A 71 4.25 -0.86 -11.41
C ALA A 71 4.41 -2.23 -10.73
N VAL A 72 3.29 -2.84 -10.36
CA VAL A 72 3.25 -4.18 -9.77
C VAL A 72 2.43 -5.10 -10.65
N MET A 73 3.10 -6.09 -11.21
CA MET A 73 2.54 -7.16 -12.02
C MET A 73 2.65 -8.48 -11.26
N ASP A 74 1.61 -8.82 -10.51
CA ASP A 74 1.50 -10.07 -9.75
C ASP A 74 0.02 -10.48 -9.66
N TRP A 75 -0.24 -11.73 -9.29
CA TRP A 75 -1.59 -12.22 -9.00
C TRP A 75 -2.08 -11.69 -7.64
N ASP A 76 -3.35 -11.94 -7.32
CA ASP A 76 -3.91 -11.73 -5.97
C ASP A 76 -3.18 -12.63 -4.96
N SER A 77 -2.11 -12.09 -4.39
CA SER A 77 -1.14 -12.76 -3.54
C SER A 77 -0.93 -11.98 -2.24
N HIS A 78 -0.43 -12.66 -1.20
CA HIS A 78 -0.03 -11.98 0.04
C HIS A 78 1.09 -10.95 -0.18
N ARG A 79 1.91 -11.08 -1.23
CA ARG A 79 2.93 -10.09 -1.59
C ARG A 79 2.28 -8.85 -2.20
N TYR A 80 1.21 -9.04 -2.97
CA TYR A 80 0.43 -7.92 -3.49
C TYR A 80 -0.17 -7.07 -2.36
N LEU A 81 -0.62 -7.72 -1.27
CA LEU A 81 -1.05 -7.01 -0.06
C LEU A 81 0.09 -6.18 0.55
N GLU A 82 1.32 -6.68 0.59
CA GLU A 82 2.48 -5.91 1.04
C GLU A 82 2.72 -4.68 0.15
N CYS A 83 2.60 -4.83 -1.18
CA CYS A 83 2.73 -3.73 -2.14
C CYS A 83 1.66 -2.64 -1.96
N TYR A 84 0.41 -3.04 -1.68
CA TYR A 84 -0.70 -2.10 -1.41
C TYR A 84 -0.39 -1.13 -0.28
N PHE A 85 0.41 -1.55 0.70
CA PHE A 85 0.83 -0.69 1.80
C PHE A 85 2.19 -0.04 1.54
N ALA A 86 3.21 -0.81 1.19
CA ALA A 86 4.58 -0.31 1.12
C ALA A 86 4.74 0.87 0.13
N ILE A 87 4.18 0.73 -1.08
CA ILE A 87 4.37 1.72 -2.16
C ILE A 87 3.66 3.04 -1.83
N PRO A 88 2.35 3.06 -1.49
CA PRO A 88 1.71 4.32 -1.14
C PRO A 88 2.22 4.92 0.19
N MET A 89 2.61 4.09 1.16
CA MET A 89 3.11 4.59 2.46
C MET A 89 4.46 5.31 2.35
N MET A 90 5.31 4.93 1.38
CA MET A 90 6.53 5.69 1.06
C MET A 90 6.25 6.94 0.19
N GLY A 91 4.98 7.19 -0.16
CA GLY A 91 4.56 8.33 -0.97
C GLY A 91 4.71 8.13 -2.48
N ALA A 92 4.90 6.89 -2.94
CA ALA A 92 4.91 6.52 -4.34
C ALA A 92 3.49 6.13 -4.80
N VAL A 93 3.25 6.12 -6.12
CA VAL A 93 2.01 5.67 -6.74
C VAL A 93 2.12 4.19 -7.06
N LEU A 94 1.18 3.38 -6.56
CA LEU A 94 1.04 1.98 -6.95
C LEU A 94 0.28 1.90 -8.27
N GLN A 95 0.97 1.46 -9.32
CA GLN A 95 0.34 1.15 -10.61
C GLN A 95 0.07 -0.36 -10.69
N THR A 96 -1.20 -0.74 -10.69
CA THR A 96 -1.62 -2.15 -10.73
C THR A 96 -1.65 -2.65 -12.17
N VAL A 97 -0.78 -3.60 -12.53
CA VAL A 97 -0.71 -4.17 -13.88
C VAL A 97 -1.42 -5.51 -13.92
N ASN A 98 -2.42 -5.63 -14.79
CA ASN A 98 -3.14 -6.89 -14.96
C ASN A 98 -2.28 -7.88 -15.75
N VAL A 99 -1.86 -8.95 -15.06
CA VAL A 99 -1.02 -10.04 -15.59
C VAL A 99 -1.61 -10.77 -16.80
N ARG A 100 -2.91 -10.60 -17.10
CA ARG A 100 -3.57 -11.21 -18.26
C ARG A 100 -3.46 -10.39 -19.54
N LEU A 101 -3.00 -9.14 -19.46
CA LEU A 101 -2.85 -8.29 -20.62
C LEU A 101 -1.68 -8.75 -21.48
N SER A 102 -1.82 -8.59 -22.79
CA SER A 102 -0.73 -8.83 -23.73
C SER A 102 0.41 -7.81 -23.51
N PRO A 103 1.66 -8.13 -23.91
CA PRO A 103 2.76 -7.18 -23.79
C PRO A 103 2.49 -5.83 -24.48
N SER A 104 1.77 -5.83 -25.60
CA SER A 104 1.37 -4.60 -26.31
C SER A 104 0.39 -3.75 -25.51
N GLU A 105 -0.54 -4.36 -24.78
CA GLU A 105 -1.48 -3.64 -23.91
C GLU A 105 -0.81 -3.13 -22.64
N ILE A 106 0.24 -3.80 -22.16
CA ILE A 106 1.04 -3.34 -21.01
C ILE A 106 1.95 -2.17 -21.39
N ALA A 107 2.46 -2.16 -22.62
CA ALA A 107 3.37 -1.12 -23.12
C ALA A 107 2.66 0.17 -23.54
N TYR A 108 1.34 0.13 -23.76
CA TYR A 108 0.50 1.28 -24.10
C TYR A 108 0.24 2.16 -22.88
#